data_AF-A0A0R3SJI6-F1
#
_entry.id   AF-A0A0R3SJI6-F1
#
_cell.length_a   1.000
_cell.length_b   1.000
_cell.length_c   1.000
_cell.angle_alpha   90.00
_cell.angle_beta   90.00
_cell.angle_gamma   90.00
#
_symmetry.space_group_name_H-M   'P 1'
#
loop_
_entity.id
_entity.type
_entity.pdbx_description
1 polymer ?
#
loop_
_entity_poly.entity_id
_entity_poly.type
_entity_poly.pdbx_seq_one_letter_code
_entity_poly.pdbx_strand_id
1 'polypeptide(L)'
;MSNRFCLKIFDAITCCLRLLLFNYLADEQNDTSKSCPLTAAMCICMPWDVPQTSDKLEKSLDWLLFNYPLTHGLRQLVIRNAEVLSEKYDVPRILKSRSIREFDESITVDMFGYKSVDEYYTDASPATKIHRVRIPILCLNAADDPFVPFQSLPLNVVNDSDSNVILALTRHGGHIGFLAGFLPTRPSLMDRAVPQFVSAVFEHKEEFDQFTLHQQADLS
;
A
#
# COMPACT_ATOMS: atom_id res chain seq x y z
N MET A 1 35.56 -5.56 -5.55
CA MET A 1 34.51 -5.13 -4.58
C MET A 1 33.64 -4.02 -5.17
N SER A 2 32.93 -4.25 -6.28
CA SER A 2 32.24 -3.16 -7.01
C SER A 2 30.86 -3.50 -7.58
N ASN A 3 30.21 -4.59 -7.14
CA ASN A 3 28.89 -4.99 -7.66
C ASN A 3 27.82 -5.20 -6.57
N ARG A 4 28.09 -4.85 -5.30
CA ARG A 4 27.09 -4.91 -4.22
C ARG A 4 26.34 -3.58 -3.99
N PHE A 5 26.77 -2.49 -4.62
CA PHE A 5 26.14 -1.17 -4.45
C PHE A 5 24.91 -0.98 -5.35
N CYS A 6 24.87 -1.66 -6.51
CA CYS A 6 23.82 -1.47 -7.51
C CYS A 6 22.46 -2.10 -7.11
N LEU A 7 22.43 -2.98 -6.10
CA LEU A 7 21.21 -3.66 -5.65
C LEU A 7 20.48 -2.97 -4.49
N LYS A 8 20.96 -1.81 -4.01
CA LYS A 8 20.23 -0.99 -3.03
C LYS A 8 19.20 -0.05 -3.67
N ILE A 9 19.09 -0.04 -4.99
CA ILE A 9 18.16 0.81 -5.74
C ILE A 9 17.04 -0.09 -6.28
N PHE A 10 16.16 -0.54 -5.39
CA PHE A 10 14.80 -0.86 -5.78
C PHE A 10 13.93 0.23 -5.17
N ASP A 11 13.82 1.35 -5.88
CA ASP A 11 12.90 2.42 -5.54
C ASP A 11 11.49 1.84 -5.64
N ALA A 12 10.94 1.44 -4.50
CA ALA A 12 9.68 0.73 -4.42
C ALA A 12 8.53 1.71 -4.69
N ILE A 13 8.29 2.01 -5.96
CA ILE A 13 7.04 2.61 -6.43
C ILE A 13 6.18 1.44 -6.87
N THR A 14 5.33 0.95 -5.97
CA THR A 14 4.42 -0.15 -6.32
C THR A 14 2.99 0.25 -6.09
N CYS A 15 2.27 0.58 -7.17
CA CYS A 15 0.82 0.81 -7.13
C CYS A 15 0.05 -0.42 -6.61
N CYS A 16 0.51 -1.65 -6.92
CA CYS A 16 -0.16 -2.90 -6.54
C CYS A 16 0.23 -3.47 -5.15
N LEU A 17 1.39 -3.12 -4.59
CA LEU A 17 1.91 -3.70 -3.33
C LEU A 17 2.08 -2.65 -2.22
N ARG A 18 1.37 -1.53 -2.35
CA ARG A 18 1.47 -0.37 -1.47
C ARG A 18 1.19 -0.70 0.02
N LEU A 19 0.24 -1.60 0.32
CA LEU A 19 0.04 -2.12 1.69
C LEU A 19 1.24 -2.91 2.20
N LEU A 20 1.81 -3.78 1.38
CA LEU A 20 2.97 -4.59 1.74
C LEU A 20 4.19 -3.71 1.99
N LEU A 21 4.42 -2.73 1.12
CA LEU A 21 5.54 -1.78 1.25
C LEU A 21 5.44 -0.98 2.56
N PHE A 22 4.27 -0.42 2.88
CA PHE A 22 4.11 0.35 4.10
C PHE A 22 4.28 -0.52 5.35
N ASN A 23 3.66 -1.70 5.38
CA ASN A 23 3.79 -2.62 6.51
C ASN A 23 5.25 -3.11 6.66
N TYR A 24 5.95 -3.40 5.57
CA TYR A 24 7.38 -3.70 5.59
C TYR A 24 8.19 -2.58 6.24
N LEU A 25 7.98 -1.32 5.83
CA LEU A 25 8.67 -0.16 6.39
C LEU A 25 8.33 0.09 7.87
N ALA A 26 7.11 -0.24 8.28
CA ALA A 26 6.69 -0.14 9.68
C ALA A 26 7.26 -1.27 10.56
N ASP A 27 7.39 -2.48 10.02
CA ASP A 27 7.82 -3.67 10.77
C ASP A 27 9.35 -3.79 10.88
N GLU A 28 10.12 -3.15 9.99
CA GLU A 28 11.59 -3.02 10.08
C GLU A 28 12.05 -2.42 11.43
N GLN A 29 11.16 -1.77 12.20
CA GLN A 29 11.45 -1.33 13.57
C GLN A 29 11.77 -2.46 14.55
N ASN A 30 11.29 -3.68 14.30
CA ASN A 30 11.50 -4.81 15.22
C ASN A 30 12.96 -5.28 15.27
N ASP A 31 13.80 -4.88 14.31
CA ASP A 31 15.23 -5.22 14.25
C ASP A 31 16.08 -3.94 14.21
N THR A 32 16.31 -3.34 15.39
CA THR A 32 17.15 -2.14 15.55
C THR A 32 18.61 -2.33 15.11
N SER A 33 19.04 -3.57 14.83
CA SER A 33 20.39 -3.85 14.35
C SER A 33 20.58 -3.60 12.84
N LYS A 34 19.49 -3.43 12.08
CA LYS A 34 19.52 -3.24 10.64
C LYS A 34 19.05 -1.84 10.24
N SER A 35 19.86 -1.17 9.43
CA SER A 35 19.45 0.05 8.74
C SER A 35 18.54 -0.35 7.56
N CYS A 36 17.40 0.34 7.41
CA CYS A 36 16.48 0.12 6.30
C CYS A 36 17.24 0.29 4.97
N PRO A 37 17.15 -0.66 4.03
CA PRO A 37 17.88 -0.57 2.76
C PRO A 37 17.31 0.50 1.82
N LEU A 38 16.12 1.01 2.09
CA LEU A 38 15.40 1.98 1.27
C LEU A 38 15.67 3.41 1.77
N THR A 39 15.90 4.34 0.85
CA THR A 39 16.13 5.77 1.17
C THR A 39 14.81 6.53 1.34
N ALA A 40 13.82 6.23 0.50
CA ALA A 40 12.50 6.84 0.54
C ALA A 40 11.47 5.92 -0.13
N ALA A 41 10.18 6.18 0.06
CA ALA A 41 9.12 5.41 -0.57
C ALA A 41 7.97 6.29 -1.06
N MET A 42 7.23 5.81 -2.06
CA MET A 42 5.99 6.45 -2.49
C MET A 42 4.87 5.42 -2.60
N CYS A 43 3.72 5.71 -1.99
CA CYS A 43 2.53 4.89 -2.06
C CYS A 43 1.37 5.68 -2.69
N ILE A 44 0.60 5.04 -3.57
CA ILE A 44 -0.49 5.71 -4.32
C ILE A 44 -1.81 4.99 -4.07
N CYS A 45 -2.81 5.71 -3.60
CA CYS A 45 -4.15 5.23 -3.25
C CYS A 45 -4.12 4.12 -2.21
N MET A 46 -3.39 4.41 -1.13
CA MET A 46 -3.31 3.53 0.03
C MET A 46 -4.65 3.41 0.74
N PRO A 47 -5.16 2.19 0.97
CA PRO A 47 -6.21 1.97 1.94
C PRO A 47 -5.60 2.05 3.34
N TRP A 48 -5.90 3.14 4.05
CA TRP A 48 -5.34 3.42 5.38
C TRP A 48 -6.02 2.60 6.49
N ASP A 49 -7.28 2.25 6.27
CA ASP A 49 -8.10 1.36 7.10
C ASP A 49 -8.70 0.30 6.18
N VAL A 50 -8.17 -0.91 6.27
CA VAL A 50 -8.58 -2.04 5.42
C VAL A 50 -10.00 -2.50 5.75
N PRO A 51 -10.42 -2.64 7.03
CA PRO A 51 -11.81 -2.92 7.37
C PRO A 51 -12.80 -1.95 6.73
N GLN A 52 -12.63 -0.63 6.90
CA GLN A 52 -13.53 0.37 6.33
C GLN A 52 -13.54 0.37 4.80
N THR A 53 -12.38 0.10 4.18
CA THR A 53 -12.27 -0.04 2.72
C THR A 53 -13.04 -1.27 2.23
N SER A 54 -12.91 -2.41 2.90
CA SER A 54 -13.62 -3.64 2.55
C SER A 54 -15.13 -3.48 2.73
N ASP A 55 -15.57 -2.87 3.84
CA ASP A 55 -16.98 -2.57 4.12
C ASP A 55 -17.59 -1.65 3.06
N LYS A 56 -16.84 -0.66 2.55
CA LYS A 56 -17.31 0.20 1.46
C LYS A 56 -17.50 -0.60 0.17
N LEU A 57 -16.54 -1.44 -0.19
CA LEU A 57 -16.61 -2.25 -1.42
C LEU A 57 -17.71 -3.31 -1.39
N GLU A 58 -18.22 -3.69 -0.22
CA GLU A 58 -19.32 -4.65 -0.10
C GLU A 58 -20.71 -3.99 -0.18
N LYS A 59 -20.80 -2.66 -0.28
CA LYS A 59 -22.07 -1.94 -0.41
C LYS A 59 -22.62 -2.04 -1.84
N SER A 60 -23.89 -2.42 -1.94
CA SER A 60 -24.73 -2.53 -3.15
C SER A 60 -24.04 -2.25 -4.51
N LEU A 61 -23.92 -0.98 -4.92
CA LEU A 61 -23.37 -0.63 -6.24
C LEU A 61 -21.85 -0.84 -6.33
N ASP A 62 -21.11 -0.55 -5.27
CA ASP A 62 -19.67 -0.77 -5.20
C ASP A 62 -19.33 -2.26 -5.26
N TRP A 63 -20.21 -3.10 -4.71
CA TRP A 63 -20.08 -4.56 -4.83
C TRP A 63 -20.17 -5.00 -6.29
N LEU A 64 -21.16 -4.50 -7.03
CA LEU A 64 -21.36 -4.85 -8.44
C LEU A 64 -20.25 -4.29 -9.35
N LEU A 65 -19.85 -3.04 -9.12
CA LEU A 65 -18.90 -2.32 -9.98
C LEU A 65 -17.44 -2.72 -9.72
N PHE A 66 -17.09 -3.06 -8.47
CA PHE A 66 -15.69 -3.26 -8.08
C PHE A 66 -15.46 -4.62 -7.43
N ASN A 67 -16.18 -4.97 -6.37
CA ASN A 67 -15.91 -6.16 -5.58
C ASN A 67 -16.06 -7.44 -6.42
N TYR A 68 -17.20 -7.60 -7.09
CA TYR A 68 -17.48 -8.78 -7.92
C TYR A 68 -16.47 -8.98 -9.07
N PRO A 69 -16.15 -7.96 -9.90
CA PRO A 69 -15.11 -8.09 -10.92
C PRO A 69 -13.72 -8.42 -10.35
N LEU A 70 -13.34 -7.82 -9.21
CA LEU A 70 -12.06 -8.08 -8.55
C LEU A 70 -12.00 -9.51 -8.00
N THR A 71 -13.03 -9.96 -7.29
CA THR A 71 -13.13 -11.34 -6.80
C THR A 71 -13.16 -12.34 -7.95
N HIS A 72 -13.81 -12.02 -9.07
CA HIS A 72 -13.72 -12.84 -10.28
C HIS A 72 -12.27 -12.92 -10.78
N GLY A 73 -11.56 -11.79 -10.89
CA GLY A 73 -10.14 -11.76 -11.27
C GLY A 73 -9.25 -12.61 -10.35
N LEU A 74 -9.43 -12.50 -9.03
CA LEU A 74 -8.71 -13.29 -8.03
C LEU A 74 -8.97 -14.79 -8.20
N ARG A 75 -10.23 -15.19 -8.41
CA ARG A 75 -10.57 -16.60 -8.72
C ARG A 75 -9.92 -17.09 -10.00
N GLN A 76 -9.85 -16.25 -11.05
CA GLN A 76 -9.15 -16.61 -12.29
C GLN A 76 -7.64 -16.80 -12.06
N LEU A 77 -7.02 -16.01 -11.17
CA LEU A 77 -5.62 -16.23 -10.79
C LEU A 77 -5.43 -17.58 -10.07
N VAL A 78 -6.36 -17.96 -9.19
CA VAL A 78 -6.33 -19.26 -8.53
C VAL A 78 -6.51 -20.41 -9.53
N ILE A 79 -7.47 -20.30 -10.46
CA ILE A 79 -7.66 -21.31 -11.52
C ILE A 79 -6.39 -21.51 -12.33
N ARG A 80 -5.73 -20.41 -12.73
CA ARG A 80 -4.49 -20.46 -13.52
C ARG A 80 -3.32 -21.11 -12.79
N ASN A 81 -3.33 -21.11 -11.46
CA ASN A 81 -2.27 -21.67 -10.62
C ASN A 81 -2.78 -22.85 -9.77
N ALA A 82 -3.90 -23.48 -10.17
CA ALA A 82 -4.60 -24.45 -9.35
C ALA A 82 -3.74 -25.68 -9.04
N GLU A 83 -2.90 -26.13 -9.98
CA GLU A 83 -2.00 -27.27 -9.79
C GLU A 83 -1.11 -27.06 -8.55
N VAL A 84 -0.41 -25.93 -8.49
CA VAL A 84 0.49 -25.59 -7.37
C VAL A 84 -0.30 -25.27 -6.09
N LEU A 85 -1.41 -24.54 -6.21
CA LEU A 85 -2.18 -24.12 -5.03
C LEU A 85 -2.91 -25.29 -4.36
N SER A 86 -3.32 -26.29 -5.14
CA SER A 86 -4.05 -27.46 -4.63
C SER A 86 -3.21 -28.36 -3.71
N GLU A 87 -1.88 -28.24 -3.75
CA GLU A 87 -0.98 -28.96 -2.84
C GLU A 87 -1.12 -28.50 -1.38
N LYS A 88 -1.50 -27.23 -1.17
CA LYS A 88 -1.52 -26.61 0.16
C LYS A 88 -2.88 -26.02 0.54
N TYR A 89 -3.74 -25.68 -0.41
CA TYR A 89 -4.99 -24.95 -0.18
C TYR A 89 -6.21 -25.61 -0.84
N ASP A 90 -7.39 -25.45 -0.23
CA ASP A 90 -8.66 -25.94 -0.76
C ASP A 90 -9.16 -25.04 -1.91
N VAL A 91 -8.69 -25.33 -3.13
CA VAL A 91 -9.08 -24.59 -4.34
C VAL A 91 -10.61 -24.54 -4.54
N PRO A 92 -11.37 -25.65 -4.44
CA PRO A 92 -12.84 -25.60 -4.52
C PRO A 92 -13.51 -24.63 -3.54
N ARG A 93 -12.99 -24.49 -2.31
CA ARG A 93 -13.49 -23.49 -1.34
C ARG A 93 -13.19 -22.08 -1.83
N ILE A 94 -11.97 -21.80 -2.27
CA ILE A 94 -11.54 -20.46 -2.73
C ILE A 94 -12.36 -19.99 -3.94
N LEU A 95 -12.69 -20.91 -4.86
CA LEU A 95 -13.48 -20.57 -6.06
C LEU A 95 -14.94 -20.22 -5.77
N LYS A 96 -15.45 -20.54 -4.57
CA LYS A 96 -16.81 -20.19 -4.13
C LYS A 96 -16.93 -18.76 -3.59
N SER A 97 -15.81 -18.08 -3.33
CA SER A 97 -15.81 -16.73 -2.77
C SER A 97 -16.53 -15.73 -3.68
N ARG A 98 -17.41 -14.92 -3.06
CA ARG A 98 -18.27 -13.92 -3.71
C ARG A 98 -17.88 -12.48 -3.40
N SER A 99 -16.98 -12.29 -2.43
CA SER A 99 -16.36 -11.00 -2.16
C SER A 99 -14.85 -11.13 -1.99
N ILE A 100 -14.14 -10.00 -2.00
CA ILE A 100 -12.70 -9.93 -1.68
C ILE A 100 -12.47 -10.45 -0.25
N ARG A 101 -13.32 -10.09 0.70
CA ARG A 101 -13.25 -10.60 2.09
C ARG A 101 -13.38 -12.11 2.16
N GLU A 102 -14.35 -12.69 1.45
CA GLU A 102 -14.50 -14.15 1.39
C GLU A 102 -13.32 -14.84 0.69
N PHE A 103 -12.68 -14.17 -0.28
CA PHE A 103 -11.46 -14.66 -0.89
C PHE A 103 -10.32 -14.64 0.14
N ASP A 104 -10.11 -13.52 0.82
CA ASP A 104 -9.05 -13.38 1.82
C ASP A 104 -9.20 -14.37 2.98
N GLU A 105 -10.42 -14.54 3.49
CA GLU A 105 -10.74 -15.55 4.52
C GLU A 105 -10.46 -16.99 4.05
N SER A 106 -10.57 -17.26 2.73
CA SER A 106 -10.39 -18.62 2.18
C SER A 106 -8.94 -19.00 1.87
N ILE A 107 -8.06 -18.02 1.63
CA ILE A 107 -6.66 -18.28 1.23
C ILE A 107 -5.66 -17.34 1.89
N THR A 108 -5.93 -16.04 1.95
CA THR A 108 -4.97 -15.03 2.44
C THR A 108 -4.68 -15.23 3.92
N VAL A 109 -5.71 -15.47 4.74
CA VAL A 109 -5.59 -15.75 6.18
C VAL A 109 -4.67 -16.95 6.42
N ASP A 110 -4.94 -18.08 5.74
CA ASP A 110 -4.13 -19.31 5.86
C ASP A 110 -2.71 -19.13 5.29
N MET A 111 -2.56 -18.36 4.20
CA MET A 111 -1.28 -18.14 3.55
C MET A 111 -0.30 -17.36 4.44
N PHE A 112 -0.81 -16.36 5.17
CA PHE A 112 -0.01 -15.50 6.04
C PHE A 112 -0.07 -15.91 7.53
N GLY A 113 -0.88 -16.91 7.88
CA GLY A 113 -0.94 -17.47 9.23
C GLY A 113 -1.74 -16.64 10.24
N TYR A 114 -2.70 -15.86 9.77
CA TYR A 114 -3.65 -15.15 10.64
C TYR A 114 -4.75 -16.10 11.14
N LYS A 115 -5.43 -15.76 12.25
CA LYS A 115 -6.54 -16.57 12.78
C LYS A 115 -7.88 -16.24 12.13
N SER A 116 -8.01 -15.03 11.59
CA SER A 116 -9.23 -14.55 10.91
C SER A 116 -8.91 -13.42 9.94
N VAL A 117 -9.83 -13.14 9.01
CA VAL A 117 -9.73 -11.98 8.11
C VAL A 117 -9.73 -10.66 8.88
N ASP A 118 -10.43 -10.58 10.01
CA ASP A 118 -10.46 -9.36 10.83
C ASP A 118 -9.11 -9.07 11.48
N GLU A 119 -8.40 -10.12 11.93
CA GLU A 119 -7.02 -9.99 12.44
C GLU A 119 -6.09 -9.55 11.32
N TYR A 120 -6.20 -10.19 10.15
CA TYR A 120 -5.45 -9.80 8.96
C TYR A 120 -5.70 -8.35 8.56
N TYR A 121 -6.95 -7.90 8.47
CA TYR A 121 -7.30 -6.55 8.05
C TYR A 121 -6.86 -5.50 9.08
N THR A 122 -6.97 -5.81 10.37
CA THR A 122 -6.48 -4.93 11.44
C THR A 122 -4.97 -4.77 11.35
N ASP A 123 -4.23 -5.86 11.17
CA ASP A 123 -2.78 -5.81 11.04
C ASP A 123 -2.34 -5.16 9.71
N ALA A 124 -3.04 -5.42 8.61
CA ALA A 124 -2.72 -4.83 7.31
C ALA A 124 -2.93 -3.30 7.28
N SER A 125 -3.72 -2.73 8.20
CA SER A 125 -4.13 -1.32 8.20
C SER A 125 -2.98 -0.36 8.56
N PRO A 126 -2.53 0.49 7.62
CA PRO A 126 -1.41 1.40 7.82
C PRO A 126 -1.65 2.52 8.84
N ALA A 127 -2.90 2.94 9.05
CA ALA A 127 -3.23 4.11 9.89
C ALA A 127 -2.69 3.98 11.33
N THR A 128 -2.61 2.77 11.87
CA THR A 128 -2.10 2.51 13.24
C THR A 128 -0.57 2.42 13.30
N LYS A 129 0.11 2.36 12.14
CA LYS A 129 1.54 2.10 12.02
C LYS A 129 2.37 3.31 11.54
N ILE A 130 1.73 4.47 11.32
CA ILE A 130 2.37 5.71 10.82
C ILE A 130 3.62 6.10 11.62
N HIS A 131 3.53 6.07 12.95
CA HIS A 131 4.62 6.41 13.86
C HIS A 131 5.83 5.46 13.77
N ARG A 132 5.69 4.32 13.08
CA ARG A 132 6.75 3.32 12.96
C ARG A 132 7.63 3.52 11.73
N VAL A 133 7.19 4.28 10.75
CA VAL A 133 7.96 4.47 9.51
C VAL A 133 9.14 5.40 9.78
N ARG A 134 10.37 4.96 9.46
CA ARG A 134 11.64 5.69 9.72
C ARG A 134 12.25 6.42 8.52
N ILE A 135 11.72 6.18 7.33
CA ILE A 135 12.19 6.83 6.11
C ILE A 135 11.09 7.73 5.56
N PRO A 136 11.43 8.80 4.84
CA PRO A 136 10.43 9.64 4.19
C PRO A 136 9.55 8.80 3.24
N ILE A 137 8.24 8.89 3.44
CA ILE A 137 7.25 8.24 2.57
C ILE A 137 6.21 9.24 2.09
N LEU A 138 6.05 9.36 0.77
CA LEU A 138 5.01 10.15 0.15
C LEU A 138 3.81 9.26 -0.20
N CYS A 139 2.67 9.54 0.44
CA CYS A 139 1.42 8.86 0.18
C CYS A 139 0.47 9.78 -0.60
N LEU A 140 0.10 9.41 -1.82
CA LEU A 140 -0.83 10.15 -2.67
C LEU A 140 -2.21 9.50 -2.64
N ASN A 141 -3.24 10.19 -2.14
CA ASN A 141 -4.63 9.71 -2.14
C ASN A 141 -5.57 10.74 -2.78
N ALA A 142 -6.72 10.28 -3.25
CA ALA A 142 -7.80 11.14 -3.73
C ALA A 142 -9.00 11.09 -2.78
N ALA A 143 -9.64 12.23 -2.54
CA ALA A 143 -10.83 12.33 -1.69
C ALA A 143 -12.08 11.69 -2.33
N ASP A 144 -12.10 11.55 -3.66
CA ASP A 144 -13.16 10.91 -4.44
C ASP A 144 -12.83 9.46 -4.85
N ASP A 145 -11.87 8.83 -4.16
CA ASP A 145 -11.51 7.43 -4.39
C ASP A 145 -12.73 6.50 -4.15
N PRO A 146 -13.15 5.68 -5.14
CA PRO A 146 -14.28 4.77 -4.96
C PRO A 146 -13.98 3.59 -4.03
N PHE A 147 -12.71 3.27 -3.79
CA PHE A 147 -12.29 2.18 -2.90
C PHE A 147 -12.03 2.72 -1.50
N VAL A 148 -11.20 3.77 -1.37
CA VAL A 148 -10.78 4.32 -0.08
C VAL A 148 -11.81 5.34 0.43
N PRO A 149 -12.49 5.11 1.56
CA PRO A 149 -13.38 6.12 2.16
C PRO A 149 -12.61 7.37 2.58
N PHE A 150 -13.18 8.57 2.40
CA PHE A 150 -12.54 9.80 2.89
C PHE A 150 -12.32 9.79 4.41
N GLN A 151 -13.28 9.21 5.14
CA GLN A 151 -13.25 9.15 6.61
C GLN A 151 -12.18 8.19 7.15
N SER A 152 -11.65 7.28 6.33
CA SER A 152 -10.56 6.39 6.75
C SER A 152 -9.17 7.02 6.59
N LEU A 153 -9.07 8.21 5.99
CA LEU A 153 -7.79 8.91 5.84
C LEU A 153 -7.28 9.38 7.21
N PRO A 154 -6.00 9.13 7.55
CA PRO A 154 -5.43 9.42 8.86
C PRO A 154 -4.98 10.88 8.97
N LEU A 155 -5.83 11.83 8.58
CA LEU A 155 -5.47 13.25 8.46
C LEU A 155 -4.95 13.84 9.77
N ASN A 156 -5.60 13.51 10.90
CA ASN A 156 -5.18 13.99 12.21
C ASN A 156 -3.84 13.36 12.62
N VAL A 157 -3.69 12.04 12.45
CA VAL A 157 -2.45 11.33 12.84
C VAL A 157 -1.26 11.83 12.06
N VAL A 158 -1.40 12.08 10.75
CA VAL A 158 -0.32 12.61 9.91
C VAL A 158 0.02 14.06 10.29
N ASN A 159 -0.96 14.89 10.65
CA ASN A 159 -0.73 16.30 11.02
C ASN A 159 -0.18 16.48 12.44
N ASP A 160 -0.58 15.61 13.38
CA ASP A 160 -0.21 15.71 14.79
C ASP A 160 1.12 15.02 15.12
N SER A 161 1.69 14.26 14.19
CA SER A 161 2.92 13.49 14.42
C SER A 161 4.14 14.09 13.73
N ASP A 162 5.28 14.02 14.41
CA ASP A 162 6.62 14.12 13.79
C ASP A 162 6.92 12.86 12.94
N SER A 163 5.95 12.42 12.13
CA SER A 163 6.09 11.23 11.29
C SER A 163 6.79 11.55 9.98
N ASN A 164 7.42 10.53 9.42
CA ASN A 164 8.02 10.60 8.09
C ASN A 164 7.01 10.43 6.95
N VAL A 165 5.72 10.42 7.29
CA VAL A 165 4.64 10.14 6.36
C VAL A 165 4.06 11.47 5.87
N ILE A 166 4.21 11.74 4.58
CA ILE A 166 3.57 12.88 3.93
C ILE A 166 2.33 12.36 3.20
N LEU A 167 1.14 12.83 3.58
CA LEU A 167 -0.11 12.52 2.88
C LEU A 167 -0.49 13.65 1.92
N ALA A 168 -0.22 13.46 0.64
CA ALA A 168 -0.72 14.32 -0.43
C ALA A 168 -2.15 13.91 -0.79
N LEU A 169 -3.13 14.73 -0.39
CA LEU A 169 -4.54 14.50 -0.68
C LEU A 169 -5.03 15.40 -1.81
N THR A 170 -5.53 14.81 -2.90
CA THR A 170 -6.21 15.56 -3.96
C THR A 170 -7.72 15.55 -3.76
N ARG A 171 -8.40 16.60 -4.22
CA ARG A 171 -9.88 16.63 -4.25
C ARG A 171 -10.43 15.59 -5.22
N HIS A 172 -9.75 15.40 -6.35
CA HIS A 172 -10.17 14.51 -7.43
C HIS A 172 -9.00 13.66 -7.92
N GLY A 173 -9.28 12.41 -8.29
CA GLY A 173 -8.33 11.49 -8.89
C GLY A 173 -8.84 10.06 -9.04
N GLY A 174 -9.91 9.69 -8.35
CA GLY A 174 -10.33 8.29 -8.25
C GLY A 174 -9.20 7.42 -7.66
N HIS A 175 -9.25 6.11 -7.91
CA HIS A 175 -8.32 5.18 -7.27
C HIS A 175 -6.94 5.05 -7.94
N ILE A 176 -6.87 5.30 -9.24
CA ILE A 176 -5.62 5.20 -10.01
C ILE A 176 -5.55 6.21 -11.16
N GLY A 177 -6.60 7.02 -11.34
CA GLY A 177 -6.77 7.83 -12.55
C GLY A 177 -5.96 9.13 -12.53
N PHE A 178 -6.09 9.90 -11.44
CA PHE A 178 -5.43 11.19 -11.22
C PHE A 178 -5.44 12.11 -12.45
N LEU A 179 -6.49 12.03 -13.26
CA LEU A 179 -6.56 12.68 -14.57
C LEU A 179 -6.56 14.21 -14.41
N ALA A 180 -5.83 14.89 -15.28
CA ALA A 180 -5.68 16.33 -15.24
C ALA A 180 -6.30 17.00 -16.47
N GLY A 181 -7.01 18.10 -16.24
CA GLY A 181 -7.65 18.88 -17.30
C GLY A 181 -9.07 18.42 -17.62
N PHE A 182 -9.74 19.17 -18.50
CA PHE A 182 -11.12 18.88 -18.92
C PHE A 182 -11.20 17.68 -19.89
N LEU A 183 -10.14 17.46 -20.68
CA LEU A 183 -9.99 16.30 -21.56
C LEU A 183 -8.85 15.42 -21.03
N PRO A 184 -8.98 14.08 -21.03
CA PRO A 184 -7.98 13.15 -20.51
C PRO A 184 -6.83 12.94 -21.51
N THR A 185 -6.31 14.01 -22.09
CA THR A 185 -5.25 14.00 -23.10
C THR A 185 -3.88 14.37 -22.53
N ARG A 186 -3.84 14.83 -21.29
CA ARG A 186 -2.60 15.20 -20.59
C ARG A 186 -2.16 14.09 -19.64
N PRO A 187 -0.85 13.99 -19.34
CA PRO A 187 -0.36 13.10 -18.28
C PRO A 187 -1.12 13.35 -16.98
N SER A 188 -1.47 12.26 -16.29
CA SER A 188 -2.11 12.33 -14.98
C SER A 188 -1.20 13.02 -13.97
N LEU A 189 -1.74 13.41 -12.81
CA LEU A 189 -0.90 13.84 -11.70
C LEU A 189 0.04 12.72 -11.27
N MET A 190 -0.41 11.46 -11.28
CA MET A 190 0.43 10.31 -10.96
C MET A 190 1.63 10.20 -11.92
N ASP A 191 1.41 10.35 -13.24
CA ASP A 191 2.47 10.29 -14.26
C ASP A 191 3.52 11.39 -14.11
N ARG A 192 3.20 12.48 -13.40
CA ARG A 192 4.14 13.57 -13.11
C ARG A 192 4.77 13.44 -11.73
N ALA A 193 3.96 13.12 -10.72
CA ALA A 193 4.39 13.04 -9.33
C ALA A 193 5.40 11.91 -9.11
N VAL A 194 5.20 10.76 -9.76
CA VAL A 194 6.10 9.61 -9.62
C VAL A 194 7.51 9.94 -10.13
N PRO A 195 7.73 10.39 -11.38
CA PRO A 195 9.06 10.78 -11.83
C PRO A 195 9.67 11.92 -11.02
N GLN A 196 8.87 12.92 -10.62
CA GLN A 196 9.35 14.04 -9.80
C GLN A 196 9.85 13.56 -8.44
N PHE A 197 9.13 12.66 -7.78
CA PHE A 197 9.54 12.09 -6.51
C PHE A 197 10.84 11.30 -6.67
N VAL A 198 10.94 10.43 -7.68
CA VAL A 198 12.15 9.65 -7.96
C VAL A 198 13.34 10.55 -8.24
N SER A 199 13.19 11.53 -9.14
CA SER A 199 14.23 12.50 -9.44
C SER A 199 14.69 13.23 -8.19
N ALA A 200 13.77 13.68 -7.33
CA ALA A 200 14.12 14.36 -6.09
C ALA A 200 14.92 13.46 -5.14
N VAL A 201 14.56 12.18 -5.00
CA VAL A 201 15.30 11.22 -4.15
C VAL A 201 16.73 11.02 -4.66
N PHE A 202 16.93 11.00 -5.98
CA PHE A 202 18.28 10.87 -6.57
C PHE A 202 19.10 12.16 -6.51
N GLU A 203 18.49 13.30 -6.80
CA GLU A 203 19.15 14.60 -6.85
C GLU A 203 19.53 15.09 -5.44
N HIS A 204 18.70 14.80 -4.44
CA HIS A 204 18.88 15.22 -3.05
C HIS A 204 19.26 14.06 -2.13
N LYS A 205 19.94 13.03 -2.66
CA LYS A 205 20.27 11.81 -1.91
C LYS A 205 20.94 12.06 -0.55
N GLU A 206 21.85 13.02 -0.48
CA GLU A 206 22.56 13.36 0.76
C GLU A 206 21.60 13.89 1.84
N GLU A 207 20.57 14.64 1.46
CA GLU A 207 19.56 15.17 2.39
C GLU A 207 18.70 14.04 2.97
N PHE A 208 18.28 13.09 2.13
CA PHE A 208 17.53 11.90 2.58
C PHE A 208 18.38 10.95 3.44
N ASP A 209 19.65 10.76 3.09
CA ASP A 209 20.57 9.91 3.86
C ASP A 209 20.87 10.55 5.23
N GLN A 210 21.07 11.88 5.30
CA GLN A 210 21.23 12.61 6.56
C GLN A 210 19.97 12.55 7.43
N PHE A 211 18.79 12.71 6.84
CA PHE A 211 17.52 12.60 7.53
C PHE A 211 17.36 11.24 8.22
N THR A 212 17.69 10.16 7.51
CA THR A 212 17.61 8.79 8.03
C THR A 212 18.60 8.57 9.19
N LEU A 213 19.81 9.15 9.11
CA LEU A 213 20.83 9.04 10.16
C LEU A 213 20.45 9.81 11.42
N HIS A 214 19.89 11.01 11.30
CA HIS A 214 19.46 11.81 12.45
C HIS A 214 18.37 11.11 13.26
N GLN A 215 17.39 10.49 12.61
CA GLN A 215 16.36 9.73 13.31
C GLN A 215 16.85 8.45 13.98
N GLN A 216 17.88 7.80 13.45
CA GLN A 216 18.48 6.64 14.11
C GLN A 216 19.17 7.04 15.43
N ALA A 217 19.71 8.26 15.52
CA ALA A 217 20.39 8.77 16.71
C ALA A 217 19.41 9.22 17.82
N ASP A 218 18.23 9.71 17.48
CA ASP A 218 17.21 10.13 18.47
C ASP A 218 16.49 8.94 19.15
N LEU A 219 16.63 7.74 18.60
CA LEU A 219 16.02 6.50 19.11
C LEU A 219 16.98 5.62 19.95
N SER A 220 18.24 6.05 20.14
CA SER A 220 19.28 5.36 20.92
C SER A 220 19.60 6.07 22.23
#